data_AF-A0A1W1BZB1-F1
#
_entry.id   AF-A0A1W1BZB1-F1
#
_cell.length_a   1.000
_cell.length_b   1.000
_cell.length_c   1.000
_cell.angle_alpha   90.00
_cell.angle_beta   90.00
_cell.angle_gamma   90.00
#
_symmetry.space_group_name_H-M   'P 1'
#
loop_
_entity.id
_entity.type
_entity.pdbx_description
1 polymer ?
#
loop_
_entity_poly.entity_id
_entity_poly.type
_entity_poly.pdbx_seq_one_letter_code
_entity_poly.pdbx_strand_id
1 'polypeptide(L)'
;MKRFKKIVIGNIVGTVALSALLFGADIAGDYLSVSKDGQGYRMPISFKKNGKVTLMGMDAGTWKESSDGKTVSISSVFDNGKSKTYTIKSQSSDMLVLKIDENEIKYHKIDKTKLLENNKQAPVIGDWTIKTANVTETFSFSLPDNLKYVKEDKSQGTTDTAEGNWYYDKQKKQLLIAIMKGGMTGESNIKTVSANKMTLLYQGKSINLVKK
;
A
#
# COMPACT_ATOMS: atom_id res chain seq x y z
N MET A 1 24.91 61.35 -48.12
CA MET A 1 23.76 60.46 -47.82
C MET A 1 24.23 59.03 -48.06
N LYS A 2 24.47 58.22 -47.00
CA LYS A 2 23.54 57.24 -46.38
C LYS A 2 22.99 56.25 -47.43
N ARG A 3 23.16 54.93 -47.37
CA ARG A 3 23.13 54.02 -46.20
C ARG A 3 23.93 52.73 -46.46
N PHE A 4 24.77 52.33 -45.50
CA PHE A 4 25.27 50.96 -45.38
C PHE A 4 24.21 50.09 -44.69
N LYS A 5 23.87 48.93 -45.28
CA LYS A 5 23.02 47.91 -44.64
C LYS A 5 23.86 47.14 -43.62
N LYS A 6 23.49 47.26 -42.35
CA LYS A 6 24.01 46.44 -41.24
C LYS A 6 23.42 45.03 -41.38
N ILE A 7 24.28 44.02 -41.57
CA ILE A 7 23.90 42.61 -41.40
C ILE A 7 24.01 42.30 -39.91
N VAL A 8 22.89 41.98 -39.28
CA VAL A 8 22.82 41.53 -37.89
C VAL A 8 23.04 40.02 -37.89
N ILE A 9 24.16 39.58 -37.33
CA ILE A 9 24.43 38.17 -37.05
C ILE A 9 23.65 37.84 -35.76
N GLY A 10 22.50 37.18 -35.91
CA GLY A 10 21.74 36.66 -34.79
C GLY A 10 22.42 35.42 -34.23
N ASN A 11 22.94 35.52 -33.01
CA ASN A 11 23.36 34.36 -32.23
C ASN A 11 22.11 33.53 -31.87
N ILE A 12 21.87 32.45 -32.60
CA ILE A 12 20.92 31.41 -32.18
C ILE A 12 21.62 30.63 -31.07
N VAL A 13 21.34 31.01 -29.83
CA VAL A 13 21.64 30.18 -28.65
C VAL A 13 20.70 28.99 -28.71
N GLY A 14 21.16 27.91 -29.33
CA GLY A 14 20.50 26.61 -29.30
C GLY A 14 20.48 26.12 -27.86
N THR A 15 19.34 26.26 -27.19
CA THR A 15 19.09 25.59 -25.92
C THR A 15 18.96 24.11 -26.21
N VAL A 16 20.07 23.36 -26.10
CA VAL A 16 20.01 21.90 -26.03
C VAL A 16 19.33 21.59 -24.70
N ALA A 17 18.04 21.33 -24.74
CA ALA A 17 17.34 20.69 -23.64
C ALA A 17 17.95 19.29 -23.49
N LEU A 18 18.94 19.17 -22.60
CA LEU A 18 19.40 17.90 -22.10
C LEU A 18 18.22 17.30 -21.33
N SER A 19 17.36 16.55 -22.01
CA SER A 19 16.44 15.64 -21.36
C SER A 19 17.29 14.54 -20.75
N ALA A 20 17.81 14.79 -19.55
CA ALA A 20 18.32 13.73 -18.71
C ALA A 20 17.14 12.79 -18.47
N LEU A 21 17.10 11.68 -19.23
CA LEU A 21 16.39 10.48 -18.82
C LEU A 21 17.06 10.03 -17.53
N LEU A 22 16.58 10.58 -16.41
CA LEU A 22 16.90 10.11 -15.07
C LEU A 22 16.32 8.71 -14.95
N PHE A 23 17.09 7.71 -15.39
CA PHE A 23 16.90 6.33 -14.96
C PHE A 23 17.44 6.18 -13.52
N GLY A 24 16.90 7.00 -12.61
CA GLY A 24 16.87 6.70 -11.18
C GLY A 24 15.54 6.01 -10.92
N ALA A 25 15.56 4.83 -10.33
CA ALA A 25 14.39 4.11 -9.91
C ALA A 25 13.76 4.83 -8.70
N ASP A 26 12.95 5.87 -8.95
CA ASP A 26 12.19 6.55 -7.91
C ASP A 26 11.17 5.58 -7.30
N ILE A 27 11.56 4.90 -6.22
CA ILE A 27 10.67 3.96 -5.52
C ILE A 27 9.59 4.69 -4.71
N ALA A 28 9.53 6.03 -4.72
CA ALA A 28 8.52 6.75 -3.98
C ALA A 28 7.10 6.31 -4.39
N GLY A 29 6.24 6.21 -3.39
CA GLY A 29 4.87 5.74 -3.54
C GLY A 29 4.31 5.14 -2.27
N ASP A 30 3.02 4.83 -2.34
CA ASP A 30 2.33 4.05 -1.34
C ASP A 30 2.19 2.62 -1.86
N TYR A 31 2.43 1.65 -1.00
CA TYR A 31 2.49 0.25 -1.35
C TYR A 31 1.84 -0.62 -0.27
N LEU A 32 1.55 -1.86 -0.63
CA LEU A 32 1.23 -2.95 0.29
C LEU A 32 2.33 -3.98 0.21
N SER A 33 2.90 -4.34 1.36
CA SER A 33 3.81 -5.48 1.43
C SER A 33 3.06 -6.78 1.14
N VAL A 34 3.63 -7.62 0.28
CA VAL A 34 3.09 -8.94 -0.07
C VAL A 34 3.65 -9.98 0.91
N SER A 35 2.83 -10.95 1.32
CA SER A 35 3.25 -12.05 2.17
C SER A 35 4.28 -12.95 1.48
N LYS A 36 5.08 -13.67 2.28
CA LYS A 36 6.13 -14.57 1.76
C LYS A 36 5.60 -15.68 0.84
N ASP A 37 4.38 -16.16 1.10
CA ASP A 37 3.69 -17.13 0.25
C ASP A 37 3.08 -16.52 -1.03
N GLY A 38 3.16 -15.19 -1.19
CA GLY A 38 2.61 -14.46 -2.32
C GLY A 38 1.09 -14.36 -2.34
N GLN A 39 0.39 -14.90 -1.35
CA GLN A 39 -1.07 -15.06 -1.39
C GLN A 39 -1.86 -13.94 -0.72
N GLY A 40 -1.20 -12.99 -0.08
CA GLY A 40 -1.86 -11.91 0.63
C GLY A 40 -1.00 -10.67 0.80
N TYR A 41 -1.62 -9.63 1.35
CA TYR A 41 -0.95 -8.40 1.73
C TYR A 41 -0.83 -8.34 3.24
N ARG A 42 0.17 -7.62 3.74
CA ARG A 42 0.42 -7.52 5.18
C ARG A 42 0.15 -6.12 5.68
N MET A 43 1.00 -5.17 5.27
CA MET A 43 1.02 -3.84 5.84
C MET A 43 1.18 -2.78 4.74
N PRO A 44 0.42 -1.67 4.79
CA PRO A 44 0.66 -0.52 3.96
C PRO A 44 1.98 0.15 4.39
N ILE A 45 2.79 0.48 3.41
CA ILE A 45 4.09 1.15 3.56
C ILE A 45 4.18 2.27 2.53
N SER A 46 4.75 3.40 2.93
CA SER A 46 4.98 4.52 2.02
C SER A 46 6.44 4.90 2.01
N PHE A 47 7.01 4.97 0.81
CA PHE A 47 8.31 5.58 0.55
C PHE A 47 8.03 7.01 0.09
N LYS A 48 8.24 8.00 0.97
CA LYS A 48 7.96 9.40 0.66
C LYS A 48 9.15 10.02 -0.08
N LYS A 49 8.89 10.93 -1.02
CA LYS A 49 9.92 11.60 -1.84
C LYS A 49 11.00 12.34 -1.03
N ASN A 50 10.68 12.75 0.18
CA ASN A 50 11.64 13.37 1.11
C ASN A 50 12.53 12.36 1.85
N GLY A 51 12.52 11.08 1.45
CA GLY A 51 13.32 10.03 2.07
C GLY A 51 12.73 9.45 3.35
N LYS A 52 11.50 9.82 3.77
CA LYS A 52 10.84 9.16 4.91
C LYS A 52 10.17 7.85 4.52
N VAL A 53 10.16 6.89 5.44
CA VAL A 53 9.36 5.66 5.33
C VAL A 53 8.27 5.69 6.39
N THR A 54 7.02 5.46 6.01
CA THR A 54 5.92 5.25 6.96
C THR A 54 5.35 3.85 6.84
N LEU A 55 5.10 3.18 7.97
CA LEU A 55 4.49 1.86 8.04
C LEU A 55 3.18 1.97 8.83
N MET A 56 2.05 1.57 8.23
CA MET A 56 0.72 1.70 8.85
C MET A 56 0.44 3.14 9.36
N GLY A 57 0.89 4.15 8.61
CA GLY A 57 0.72 5.56 8.96
C GLY A 57 1.68 6.12 10.00
N MET A 58 2.55 5.29 10.60
CA MET A 58 3.56 5.73 11.57
C MET A 58 4.91 5.98 10.89
N ASP A 59 5.65 6.98 11.35
CA ASP A 59 7.06 7.19 10.95
C ASP A 59 7.89 5.96 11.34
N ALA A 60 8.42 5.25 10.35
CA ALA A 60 9.06 3.94 10.52
C ALA A 60 10.54 3.93 10.16
N GLY A 61 11.06 5.02 9.58
CA GLY A 61 12.47 5.18 9.26
C GLY A 61 12.69 6.06 8.04
N THR A 62 13.79 5.79 7.32
CA THR A 62 14.20 6.56 6.16
C THR A 62 14.65 5.65 5.02
N TRP A 63 14.65 6.18 3.80
CA TRP A 63 15.19 5.50 2.64
C TRP A 63 15.99 6.48 1.77
N LYS A 64 16.98 5.94 1.06
CA LYS A 64 17.80 6.69 0.10
C LYS A 64 18.21 5.78 -1.05
N GLU A 65 17.97 6.23 -2.27
CA GLU A 65 18.44 5.57 -3.48
C GLU A 65 19.94 5.82 -3.72
N SER A 66 20.65 4.84 -4.29
CA SER A 66 22.00 5.03 -4.80
C SER A 66 22.01 5.89 -6.07
N SER A 67 23.15 6.52 -6.37
CA SER A 67 23.29 7.40 -7.54
C SER A 67 23.12 6.69 -8.89
N ASP A 68 23.31 5.36 -8.91
CA ASP A 68 23.14 4.53 -10.10
C ASP A 68 21.72 3.96 -10.26
N GLY A 69 20.82 4.25 -9.30
CA GLY A 69 19.43 3.82 -9.29
C GLY A 69 19.20 2.31 -9.15
N LYS A 70 20.23 1.54 -8.76
CA LYS A 70 20.14 0.07 -8.67
C LYS A 70 19.86 -0.43 -7.26
N THR A 71 20.13 0.39 -6.25
CA THR A 71 19.99 0.00 -4.85
C THR A 71 19.28 1.07 -4.04
N VAL A 72 18.66 0.63 -2.95
CA VAL A 72 18.07 1.50 -1.95
C VAL A 72 18.58 1.10 -0.58
N SER A 73 19.04 2.09 0.19
CA SER A 73 19.33 1.92 1.61
C SER A 73 18.09 2.30 2.41
N ILE A 74 17.61 1.41 3.26
CA ILE A 74 16.43 1.61 4.11
C ILE A 74 16.85 1.45 5.56
N SER A 75 16.62 2.47 6.38
CA SER A 75 16.73 2.40 7.83
C SER A 75 15.35 2.20 8.45
N SER A 76 15.30 1.45 9.55
CA SER A 76 14.05 1.24 10.29
C SER A 76 14.22 1.41 11.78
N VAL A 77 13.26 2.08 12.42
CA VAL A 77 13.18 2.17 13.90
C VAL A 77 13.04 0.80 14.55
N PHE A 78 12.47 -0.18 13.85
CA PHE A 78 12.31 -1.55 14.34
C PHE A 78 13.61 -2.37 14.32
N ASP A 79 14.66 -1.86 13.67
CA ASP A 79 16.01 -2.45 13.65
C ASP A 79 17.02 -1.48 14.30
N ASN A 80 16.58 -0.73 15.32
CA ASN A 80 17.38 0.26 16.04
C ASN A 80 18.05 1.30 15.11
N GLY A 81 17.38 1.67 14.03
CA GLY A 81 17.88 2.63 13.03
C GLY A 81 18.97 2.07 12.10
N LYS A 82 19.28 0.77 12.17
CA LYS A 82 20.25 0.15 11.25
C LYS A 82 19.74 0.28 9.81
N SER A 83 20.64 0.68 8.92
CA SER A 83 20.37 0.74 7.49
C SER A 83 20.73 -0.58 6.83
N LYS A 84 19.84 -1.07 5.96
CA LYS A 84 20.05 -2.25 5.11
C LYS A 84 19.96 -1.82 3.66
N THR A 85 20.82 -2.37 2.82
CA THR A 85 20.86 -2.06 1.39
C THR A 85 20.19 -3.16 0.61
N TYR A 86 19.25 -2.78 -0.25
CA TYR A 86 18.47 -3.66 -1.09
C TYR A 86 18.79 -3.39 -2.55
N THR A 87 18.89 -4.44 -3.35
CA THR A 87 18.91 -4.31 -4.81
C THR A 87 17.48 -4.16 -5.32
N ILE A 88 17.24 -3.20 -6.20
CA ILE A 88 15.97 -3.05 -6.91
C ILE A 88 15.97 -4.07 -8.05
N LYS A 89 15.21 -5.17 -7.90
CA LYS A 89 15.16 -6.24 -8.90
C LYS A 89 14.20 -5.93 -10.03
N SER A 90 13.07 -5.32 -9.70
CA SER A 90 12.11 -4.83 -10.68
C SER A 90 11.27 -3.72 -10.07
N GLN A 91 10.88 -2.79 -10.93
CA GLN A 91 9.95 -1.72 -10.60
C GLN A 91 9.05 -1.48 -11.81
N SER A 92 7.76 -1.42 -11.58
CA SER A 92 6.72 -1.18 -12.58
C SER A 92 5.66 -0.23 -12.01
N SER A 93 4.59 0.02 -12.78
CA SER A 93 3.44 0.78 -12.29
C SER A 93 2.75 0.12 -11.09
N ASP A 94 2.80 -1.21 -11.00
CA ASP A 94 1.96 -1.99 -10.09
C ASP A 94 2.77 -2.71 -9.01
N MET A 95 4.07 -2.91 -9.22
CA MET A 95 4.92 -3.74 -8.36
C MET A 95 6.31 -3.16 -8.19
N LEU A 96 6.84 -3.27 -6.98
CA LEU A 96 8.24 -3.07 -6.62
C LEU A 96 8.77 -4.35 -5.97
N VAL A 97 9.93 -4.82 -6.42
CA VAL A 97 10.61 -6.00 -5.86
C VAL A 97 12.00 -5.60 -5.42
N LEU A 98 12.23 -5.69 -4.10
CA LEU A 98 13.52 -5.45 -3.46
C LEU A 98 14.16 -6.78 -3.07
N LYS A 99 15.46 -6.92 -3.29
CA LYS A 99 16.24 -8.10 -2.89
C LYS A 99 17.28 -7.74 -1.85
N ILE A 100 17.38 -8.55 -0.81
CA ILE A 100 18.47 -8.52 0.17
C ILE A 100 18.95 -9.95 0.39
N ASP A 101 20.25 -10.18 0.23
CA ASP A 101 20.85 -11.52 0.23
C ASP A 101 20.13 -12.47 -0.75
N GLU A 102 19.58 -13.58 -0.27
CA GLU A 102 18.78 -14.53 -1.07
C GLU A 102 17.27 -14.28 -0.98
N ASN A 103 16.84 -13.27 -0.21
CA ASN A 103 15.43 -12.99 0.03
C ASN A 103 14.90 -11.88 -0.87
N GLU A 104 13.64 -12.02 -1.30
CA GLU A 104 12.91 -10.98 -2.01
C GLU A 104 11.74 -10.46 -1.18
N ILE A 105 11.55 -9.15 -1.24
CA ILE A 105 10.41 -8.44 -0.65
C ILE A 105 9.64 -7.81 -1.80
N LYS A 106 8.37 -8.15 -1.89
CA LYS A 106 7.47 -7.70 -2.95
C LYS A 106 6.48 -6.69 -2.37
N TYR A 107 6.23 -5.65 -3.15
CA TYR A 107 5.34 -4.56 -2.79
C TYR A 107 4.40 -4.30 -3.96
N HIS A 108 3.10 -4.29 -3.71
CA HIS A 108 2.11 -3.86 -4.69
C HIS A 108 1.84 -2.37 -4.53
N LYS A 109 1.99 -1.61 -5.61
CA LYS A 109 1.79 -0.16 -5.60
C LYS A 109 0.29 0.14 -5.53
N ILE A 110 -0.08 1.09 -4.69
CA ILE A 110 -1.47 1.53 -4.53
C ILE A 110 -1.61 3.01 -4.82
N ASP A 111 -2.73 3.36 -5.47
CA ASP A 111 -3.20 4.73 -5.54
C ASP A 111 -4.10 5.00 -4.32
N LYS A 112 -3.48 5.44 -3.22
CA LYS A 112 -4.20 5.69 -1.97
C LYS A 112 -5.34 6.69 -2.18
N THR A 113 -5.14 7.75 -2.96
CA THR A 113 -6.17 8.77 -3.24
C THR A 113 -7.39 8.15 -3.91
N LYS A 114 -7.19 7.36 -4.97
CA LYS A 114 -8.28 6.66 -5.66
C LYS A 114 -9.00 5.67 -4.74
N LEU A 115 -8.26 4.94 -3.91
CA LEU A 115 -8.85 3.99 -2.97
C LEU A 115 -9.66 4.69 -1.87
N LEU A 116 -9.19 5.82 -1.34
CA LEU A 116 -9.95 6.61 -0.37
C LEU A 116 -11.24 7.18 -0.97
N GLU A 117 -11.20 7.59 -2.24
CA GLU A 117 -12.42 8.03 -2.93
C GLU A 117 -13.40 6.89 -3.14
N ASN A 118 -12.92 5.69 -3.51
CA ASN A 118 -13.76 4.51 -3.60
C ASN A 118 -14.36 4.12 -2.24
N ASN A 119 -13.61 4.25 -1.15
CA ASN A 119 -14.08 3.91 0.20
C ASN A 119 -15.37 4.67 0.57
N LYS A 120 -15.53 5.92 0.13
CA LYS A 120 -16.76 6.72 0.35
C LYS A 120 -18.01 6.09 -0.24
N GLN A 121 -17.85 5.27 -1.29
CA GLN A 121 -18.94 4.59 -1.99
C GLN A 121 -18.97 3.09 -1.67
N ALA A 122 -18.18 2.63 -0.69
CA ALA A 122 -18.07 1.22 -0.39
C ALA A 122 -19.33 0.71 0.32
N PRO A 123 -19.91 -0.42 -0.10
CA PRO A 123 -21.10 -0.97 0.53
C PRO A 123 -20.81 -1.61 1.91
N VAL A 124 -19.55 -1.64 2.33
CA VAL A 124 -19.05 -2.40 3.49
C VAL A 124 -18.89 -1.54 4.76
N ILE A 125 -19.23 -0.25 4.73
CA ILE A 125 -19.08 0.63 5.90
C ILE A 125 -19.99 0.14 7.05
N GLY A 126 -19.41 0.13 8.26
CA GLY A 126 -20.06 -0.28 9.50
C GLY A 126 -19.39 -1.49 10.15
N ASP A 127 -20.10 -2.06 11.13
CA ASP A 127 -19.63 -3.16 11.95
C ASP A 127 -20.17 -4.49 11.44
N TRP A 128 -19.27 -5.44 11.22
CA TRP A 128 -19.59 -6.76 10.67
C TRP A 128 -18.99 -7.85 11.52
N THR A 129 -19.78 -8.89 11.79
CA THR A 129 -19.39 -9.95 12.70
C THR A 129 -19.44 -11.33 12.03
N ILE A 130 -18.42 -12.14 12.32
CA ILE A 130 -18.39 -13.58 12.09
C ILE A 130 -18.56 -14.25 13.46
N LYS A 131 -19.52 -15.17 13.58
CA LYS A 131 -19.76 -15.92 14.82
C LYS A 131 -19.59 -17.41 14.59
N THR A 132 -18.81 -18.03 15.46
CA THR A 132 -18.76 -19.48 15.65
C THR A 132 -19.27 -19.80 17.06
N ALA A 133 -19.21 -21.07 17.48
CA ALA A 133 -19.65 -21.47 18.83
C ALA A 133 -18.88 -20.71 19.94
N ASN A 134 -17.56 -20.56 19.78
CA ASN A 134 -16.68 -20.04 20.82
C ASN A 134 -16.02 -18.70 20.46
N VAL A 135 -16.01 -18.33 19.18
CA VAL A 135 -15.30 -17.14 18.70
C VAL A 135 -16.25 -16.17 18.02
N THR A 136 -16.17 -14.91 18.41
CA THR A 136 -16.77 -13.76 17.72
C THR A 136 -15.65 -12.90 17.14
N GLU A 137 -15.64 -12.69 15.84
CA GLU A 137 -14.75 -11.72 15.18
C GLU A 137 -15.57 -10.55 14.66
N THR A 138 -15.25 -9.32 15.08
CA THR A 138 -15.90 -8.09 14.64
C THR A 138 -14.93 -7.22 13.87
N PHE A 139 -15.35 -6.75 12.70
CA PHE A 139 -14.64 -5.84 11.83
C PHE A 139 -15.44 -4.54 11.69
N SER A 140 -14.84 -3.42 12.05
CA SER A 140 -15.44 -2.09 11.97
C SER A 140 -14.75 -1.27 10.88
N PHE A 141 -15.41 -1.14 9.73
CA PHE A 141 -14.91 -0.35 8.60
C PHE A 141 -15.45 1.08 8.68
N SER A 142 -14.56 2.04 8.86
CA SER A 142 -14.90 3.47 8.93
C SER A 142 -14.02 4.30 7.99
N LEU A 143 -14.55 5.44 7.56
CA LEU A 143 -13.82 6.38 6.71
C LEU A 143 -12.66 7.05 7.46
N PRO A 144 -11.64 7.55 6.75
CA PRO A 144 -11.42 7.37 5.30
C PRO A 144 -10.93 5.96 4.93
N ASP A 145 -10.15 5.31 5.80
CA ASP A 145 -9.62 3.94 5.63
C ASP A 145 -9.31 3.27 6.97
N ASN A 146 -10.07 3.59 8.04
CA ASN A 146 -9.82 3.06 9.38
C ASN A 146 -10.53 1.71 9.58
N LEU A 147 -9.78 0.71 10.01
CA LEU A 147 -10.31 -0.60 10.40
C LEU A 147 -9.99 -0.90 11.85
N LYS A 148 -11.02 -1.28 12.62
CA LYS A 148 -10.85 -1.93 13.93
C LYS A 148 -11.26 -3.38 13.84
N TYR A 149 -10.52 -4.24 14.51
CA TYR A 149 -10.77 -5.66 14.63
C TYR A 149 -10.80 -6.05 16.10
N VAL A 150 -11.82 -6.83 16.48
CA VAL A 150 -11.97 -7.40 17.82
C VAL A 150 -12.28 -8.88 17.67
N LYS A 151 -11.51 -9.73 18.34
CA LYS A 151 -11.78 -11.16 18.47
C LYS A 151 -12.02 -11.51 19.92
N GLU A 152 -13.18 -12.06 20.21
CA GLU A 152 -13.53 -12.58 21.53
C GLU A 152 -13.53 -14.11 21.46
N ASP A 153 -12.68 -14.77 22.26
CA ASP A 153 -12.64 -16.22 22.38
C ASP A 153 -13.14 -16.65 23.76
N LYS A 154 -14.37 -17.14 23.81
CA LYS A 154 -15.04 -17.55 25.04
C LYS A 154 -14.41 -18.79 25.67
N SER A 155 -13.78 -19.65 24.87
CA SER A 155 -13.14 -20.86 25.39
C SER A 155 -11.86 -20.57 26.16
N GLN A 156 -11.20 -19.46 25.81
CA GLN A 156 -9.99 -19.00 26.46
C GLN A 156 -10.21 -17.80 27.40
N GLY A 157 -11.38 -17.18 27.36
CA GLY A 157 -11.67 -15.95 28.11
C GLY A 157 -10.82 -14.77 27.65
N THR A 158 -10.43 -14.73 26.37
CA THR A 158 -9.52 -13.72 25.81
C THR A 158 -10.23 -12.79 24.84
N THR A 159 -9.73 -11.55 24.79
CA THR A 159 -10.13 -10.55 23.80
C THR A 159 -8.86 -10.00 23.13
N ASP A 160 -8.73 -10.23 21.83
CA ASP A 160 -7.68 -9.64 21.01
C ASP A 160 -8.23 -8.44 20.24
N THR A 161 -7.45 -7.38 20.15
CA THR A 161 -7.77 -6.21 19.32
C THR A 161 -6.65 -5.92 18.32
N ALA A 162 -7.03 -5.39 17.16
CA ALA A 162 -6.09 -4.86 16.18
C ALA A 162 -6.69 -3.65 15.46
N GLU A 163 -5.82 -2.77 15.01
CA GLU A 163 -6.16 -1.66 14.14
C GLU A 163 -5.39 -1.79 12.83
N GLY A 164 -5.92 -1.18 11.78
CA GLY A 164 -5.24 -1.10 10.50
C GLY A 164 -6.08 -0.37 9.47
N ASN A 165 -5.88 -0.73 8.20
CA ASN A 165 -6.52 -0.06 7.09
C ASN A 165 -7.35 -0.99 6.23
N TRP A 166 -8.28 -0.40 5.48
CA TRP A 166 -9.07 -1.10 4.48
C TRP A 166 -9.22 -0.27 3.21
N TYR A 167 -9.34 -0.95 2.07
CA TYR A 167 -9.46 -0.32 0.77
C TYR A 167 -10.47 -1.05 -0.10
N TYR A 168 -11.35 -0.31 -0.75
CA TYR A 168 -12.33 -0.83 -1.70
C TYR A 168 -11.91 -0.52 -3.14
N ASP A 169 -11.81 -1.56 -3.96
CA ASP A 169 -11.73 -1.43 -5.41
C ASP A 169 -13.12 -1.62 -6.02
N LYS A 170 -13.73 -0.52 -6.45
CA LYS A 170 -15.06 -0.51 -7.06
C LYS A 170 -15.10 -1.27 -8.40
N GLN A 171 -14.01 -1.22 -9.18
CA GLN A 171 -13.96 -1.86 -10.50
C GLN A 171 -13.87 -3.38 -10.36
N LYS A 172 -13.05 -3.85 -9.42
CA LYS A 172 -12.88 -5.28 -9.14
C LYS A 172 -13.91 -5.85 -8.16
N LYS A 173 -14.72 -4.99 -7.51
CA LYS A 173 -15.58 -5.34 -6.37
C LYS A 173 -14.78 -6.07 -5.29
N GLN A 174 -13.63 -5.53 -4.93
CA GLN A 174 -12.67 -6.17 -4.05
C GLN A 174 -12.49 -5.34 -2.78
N LEU A 175 -12.40 -6.02 -1.65
CA LEU A 175 -12.04 -5.45 -0.36
C LEU A 175 -10.64 -5.93 0.01
N LEU A 176 -9.75 -5.00 0.28
CA LEU A 176 -8.45 -5.26 0.86
C LEU A 176 -8.48 -4.89 2.33
N ILE A 177 -8.08 -5.82 3.18
CA ILE A 177 -7.95 -5.66 4.62
C ILE A 177 -6.46 -5.73 4.98
N ALA A 178 -5.94 -4.68 5.62
CA ALA A 178 -4.54 -4.62 6.02
C ALA A 178 -4.44 -4.41 7.53
N ILE A 179 -4.37 -5.52 8.27
CA ILE A 179 -4.22 -5.59 9.72
C ILE A 179 -3.12 -6.59 10.08
N MET A 180 -2.36 -6.33 11.13
CA MET A 180 -1.27 -7.22 11.57
C MET A 180 -1.76 -8.58 12.06
N LYS A 181 -2.97 -8.63 12.65
CA LYS A 181 -3.57 -9.81 13.25
C LYS A 181 -5.06 -9.84 12.91
N GLY A 182 -5.52 -10.96 12.34
CA GLY A 182 -6.94 -11.20 12.07
C GLY A 182 -7.15 -12.30 11.03
N GLY A 183 -8.35 -12.90 11.01
CA GLY A 183 -8.66 -14.04 10.15
C GLY A 183 -8.79 -13.72 8.65
N MET A 184 -8.85 -12.44 8.28
CA MET A 184 -9.16 -12.00 6.90
C MET A 184 -8.19 -10.95 6.32
N THR A 185 -6.92 -10.94 6.73
CA THR A 185 -5.94 -10.00 6.15
C THR A 185 -5.65 -10.33 4.69
N GLY A 186 -5.75 -9.34 3.81
CA GLY A 186 -5.47 -9.45 2.38
C GLY A 186 -6.67 -9.10 1.51
N GLU A 187 -6.64 -9.57 0.27
CA GLU A 187 -7.67 -9.31 -0.73
C GLU A 187 -8.85 -10.30 -0.60
N SER A 188 -10.06 -9.77 -0.70
CA SER A 188 -11.32 -10.52 -0.72
C SER A 188 -12.22 -10.00 -1.83
N ASN A 189 -12.83 -10.89 -2.61
CA ASN A 189 -13.86 -10.48 -3.57
C ASN A 189 -15.21 -10.34 -2.86
N ILE A 190 -15.89 -9.23 -3.05
CA ILE A 190 -17.24 -9.02 -2.51
C ILE A 190 -18.24 -9.76 -3.43
N LYS A 191 -18.92 -10.77 -2.89
CA LYS A 191 -19.95 -11.51 -3.62
C LYS A 191 -21.31 -10.83 -3.51
N THR A 192 -21.73 -10.50 -2.29
CA THR A 192 -22.99 -9.84 -2.01
C THR A 192 -22.87 -8.95 -0.79
N VAL A 193 -23.55 -7.79 -0.81
CA VAL A 193 -23.74 -6.95 0.37
C VAL A 193 -25.19 -6.49 0.40
N SER A 194 -25.80 -6.56 1.57
CA SER A 194 -27.16 -6.13 1.87
C SER A 194 -27.16 -5.34 3.18
N ALA A 195 -28.34 -4.89 3.63
CA ALA A 195 -28.44 -4.10 4.86
C ALA A 195 -27.90 -4.84 6.11
N ASN A 196 -28.01 -6.17 6.16
CA ASN A 196 -27.68 -6.97 7.34
C ASN A 196 -26.68 -8.11 7.07
N LYS A 197 -26.30 -8.37 5.83
CA LYS A 197 -25.40 -9.47 5.46
C LYS A 197 -24.40 -9.07 4.39
N MET A 198 -23.16 -9.50 4.57
CA MET A 198 -22.08 -9.43 3.58
C MET A 198 -21.51 -10.83 3.35
N THR A 199 -21.20 -11.15 2.10
CA THR A 199 -20.49 -12.39 1.75
C THR A 199 -19.23 -12.03 0.97
N LEU A 200 -18.09 -12.47 1.49
CA LEU A 200 -16.78 -12.32 0.88
C LEU A 200 -16.31 -13.68 0.34
N LEU A 201 -15.54 -13.66 -0.75
CA LEU A 201 -14.73 -14.79 -1.20
C LEU A 201 -13.27 -14.47 -0.84
N TYR A 202 -12.77 -15.13 0.19
CA TYR A 202 -11.43 -14.96 0.73
C TYR A 202 -10.67 -16.28 0.66
N GLN A 203 -9.51 -16.30 0.00
CA GLN A 203 -8.69 -17.51 -0.21
C GLN A 203 -9.50 -18.72 -0.73
N GLY A 204 -10.41 -18.47 -1.68
CA GLY A 204 -11.27 -19.50 -2.26
C GLY A 204 -12.45 -19.93 -1.38
N LYS A 205 -12.60 -19.41 -0.16
CA LYS A 205 -13.68 -19.74 0.77
C LYS A 205 -14.68 -18.62 0.88
N SER A 206 -15.97 -18.97 0.93
CA SER A 206 -17.04 -18.00 1.20
C SER A 206 -17.15 -17.73 2.70
N ILE A 207 -16.97 -16.47 3.08
CA ILE A 207 -17.10 -15.99 4.45
C ILE A 207 -18.35 -15.13 4.54
N ASN A 208 -19.24 -15.45 5.48
CA ASN A 208 -20.48 -14.71 5.71
C ASN A 208 -20.33 -13.86 6.97
N LEU A 209 -20.62 -12.57 6.85
CA LEU A 209 -20.64 -11.62 7.93
C LEU A 209 -22.04 -11.07 8.11
N VAL A 210 -22.44 -10.86 9.36
CA VAL A 210 -23.72 -10.26 9.74
C VAL A 210 -23.45 -8.87 10.31
N LYS A 211 -24.27 -7.89 9.95
CA LYS A 211 -24.13 -6.54 10.49
C LYS A 211 -24.46 -6.53 11.98
N LYS A 212 -23.64 -5.84 12.78
CA LYS A 212 -23.86 -5.67 14.22
C LYS A 212 -24.96 -4.65 14.50
#